data_AF-A0A6J6TRV0-F1
#
_entry.id   AF-A0A6J6TRV0-F1
#
_cell.length_a   1.000
_cell.length_b   1.000
_cell.length_c   1.000
_cell.angle_alpha   90.00
_cell.angle_beta   90.00
_cell.angle_gamma   90.00
#
_symmetry.space_group_name_H-M   'P 1'
#
loop_
_entity.id
_entity.type
_entity.pdbx_description
1 polymer ?
#
loop_
_entity_poly.entity_id
_entity_poly.type
_entity_poly.pdbx_seq_one_letter_code
_entity_poly.pdbx_strand_id
1 'polypeptide(L)'
;MSYKFACTYPETVAAIAGLAGAMDIDSETCPATSPVNVLHIHGTIDETINYLGGSIFSNLYTGAEQSAKRWAGIDKCLQRPTISPAFDLIPSIQGLETTPTVYSCPTTTVELWSINGGTHGPVMDSTFGLKVMDWLLAHPKK
;
A
#
# COMPACT_ATOMS: atom_id res chain seq x y z
N MET A 1 -7.17 7.62 -3.62
CA MET A 1 -8.13 8.00 -2.56
C MET A 1 -7.68 7.61 -1.16
N SER A 2 -7.34 6.34 -0.89
CA SER A 2 -7.01 5.86 0.47
C SER A 2 -5.94 6.70 1.18
N TYR A 3 -4.79 6.96 0.53
CA TYR A 3 -3.76 7.84 1.08
C TYR A 3 -4.27 9.24 1.41
N LYS A 4 -5.04 9.87 0.51
CA LYS A 4 -5.58 11.21 0.76
C LYS A 4 -6.53 11.22 1.97
N PHE A 5 -7.31 10.17 2.14
CA PHE A 5 -8.18 10.02 3.30
C PHE A 5 -7.37 9.91 4.61
N ALA A 6 -6.34 9.05 4.64
CA ALA A 6 -5.45 8.95 5.79
C ALA A 6 -4.69 10.26 6.06
N CYS A 7 -4.27 11.00 5.03
CA CYS A 7 -3.65 12.32 5.18
C CYS A 7 -4.58 13.35 5.82
N THR A 8 -5.88 13.26 5.54
CA THR A 8 -6.88 14.26 5.92
C THR A 8 -7.47 13.96 7.30
N TYR A 9 -7.67 12.68 7.63
CA TYR A 9 -8.32 12.24 8.86
C TYR A 9 -7.47 11.23 9.65
N PRO A 10 -6.18 11.50 9.92
CA PRO A 10 -5.28 10.56 10.57
C PRO A 10 -5.72 10.21 11.99
N GLU A 11 -6.45 11.10 12.67
CA GLU A 11 -7.01 10.87 14.02
C GLU A 11 -8.26 9.98 14.02
N THR A 12 -8.92 9.79 12.88
CA THR A 12 -10.16 9.01 12.81
C THR A 12 -9.92 7.59 12.31
N VAL A 13 -9.10 7.42 11.29
CA VAL A 13 -8.88 6.10 10.67
C VAL A 13 -7.82 5.29 11.42
N ALA A 14 -8.03 3.98 11.56
CA ALA A 14 -7.08 3.05 12.17
C ALA A 14 -6.04 2.55 11.17
N ALA A 15 -6.54 2.17 10.00
CA ALA A 15 -5.78 1.58 8.92
C ALA A 15 -6.45 1.86 7.57
N ILE A 16 -5.66 1.91 6.50
CA ILE A 16 -6.17 1.94 5.13
C ILE A 16 -5.57 0.80 4.31
N ALA A 17 -6.35 0.29 3.36
CA ALA A 17 -5.85 -0.52 2.25
C ALA A 17 -6.05 0.24 0.94
N GLY A 18 -4.98 0.43 0.17
CA GLY A 18 -5.01 1.05 -1.15
C GLY A 18 -4.62 0.04 -2.22
N LEU A 19 -5.49 -0.18 -3.19
CA LEU A 19 -5.22 -1.03 -4.35
C LEU A 19 -4.86 -0.16 -5.56
N ALA A 20 -3.73 -0.48 -6.21
CA ALA A 20 -3.29 0.07 -7.49
C ALA A 20 -3.34 1.61 -7.57
N GLY A 21 -3.07 2.26 -6.43
CA GLY A 21 -3.04 3.71 -6.32
C GLY A 21 -1.62 4.24 -6.20
N ALA A 22 -1.49 5.55 -6.15
CA ALA A 22 -0.24 6.24 -5.88
C ALA A 22 -0.47 7.43 -4.95
N MET A 23 0.61 7.93 -4.36
CA MET A 23 0.65 9.26 -3.74
C MET A 23 1.09 10.29 -4.79
N ASP A 24 0.87 11.58 -4.48
CA ASP A 24 1.43 12.67 -5.25
C ASP A 24 2.97 12.63 -5.20
N ILE A 25 3.65 13.24 -6.17
CA ILE A 25 5.12 13.30 -6.16
C ILE A 25 5.67 14.23 -5.06
N ASP A 26 4.93 15.31 -4.77
CA ASP A 26 5.33 16.33 -3.79
C ASP A 26 5.07 15.84 -2.37
N SER A 27 6.13 15.71 -1.57
CA SER A 27 6.10 15.26 -0.18
C SER A 27 5.24 16.10 0.75
N GLU A 28 5.03 17.38 0.44
CA GLU A 28 4.35 18.34 1.32
C GLU A 28 2.81 18.26 1.25
N THR A 29 2.26 17.50 0.30
CA THR A 29 0.80 17.41 0.08
C THR A 29 0.01 16.63 1.15
N CYS A 30 0.70 16.00 2.11
CA CYS A 30 0.11 15.17 3.15
C CYS A 30 0.37 15.76 4.55
N PRO A 31 -0.60 16.46 5.16
CA PRO A 31 -0.44 17.10 6.46
C PRO A 31 -0.70 16.17 7.65
N ALA A 32 -0.56 14.84 7.48
CA ALA A 32 -0.90 13.88 8.53
C ALA A 32 -0.08 14.14 9.81
N THR A 33 -0.76 14.31 10.94
CA THR A 33 -0.14 14.59 12.24
C THR A 33 -0.05 13.37 13.16
N SER A 34 -0.79 12.30 12.84
CA SER A 34 -0.79 11.04 13.58
C SER A 34 -0.58 9.85 12.65
N PRO A 35 0.05 8.78 13.17
CA PRO A 35 0.37 7.62 12.35
C PRO A 35 -0.88 6.79 12.04
N VAL A 36 -0.90 6.17 10.86
CA VAL A 36 -2.00 5.32 10.38
C VAL A 36 -1.40 4.08 9.72
N ASN A 37 -1.89 2.90 10.07
CA ASN A 37 -1.44 1.68 9.40
C ASN A 37 -1.79 1.72 7.91
N VAL A 38 -0.85 1.39 7.04
CA VAL A 38 -1.07 1.42 5.58
C VAL A 38 -0.74 0.08 4.97
N LEU A 39 -1.70 -0.47 4.24
CA LEU A 39 -1.49 -1.53 3.28
C LEU A 39 -1.60 -0.95 1.87
N HIS A 40 -0.54 -1.06 1.09
CA HIS A 40 -0.52 -0.78 -0.33
C HIS A 40 -0.48 -2.09 -1.10
N ILE A 41 -1.39 -2.29 -2.05
CA ILE A 41 -1.46 -3.50 -2.87
C ILE A 41 -1.28 -3.08 -4.33
N HIS A 42 -0.34 -3.67 -5.05
CA HIS A 42 -0.02 -3.23 -6.41
C HIS A 42 0.44 -4.37 -7.32
N GLY A 43 -0.02 -4.37 -8.57
CA GLY A 43 0.44 -5.28 -9.60
C GLY A 43 1.78 -4.86 -10.21
N THR A 44 2.72 -5.77 -10.41
CA THR A 44 4.03 -5.41 -11.00
C THR A 44 3.98 -5.10 -12.49
N ILE A 45 2.90 -5.48 -13.18
CA ILE A 45 2.64 -5.17 -14.60
C ILE A 45 1.43 -4.24 -14.77
N ASP A 46 1.15 -3.41 -13.78
CA ASP A 46 0.15 -2.35 -13.89
C ASP A 46 0.54 -1.34 -15.00
N GLU A 47 -0.28 -1.23 -16.03
CA GLU A 47 -0.08 -0.34 -17.18
C GLU A 47 -0.88 0.98 -17.08
N THR A 48 -1.69 1.14 -16.03
CA THR A 48 -2.48 2.36 -15.78
C THR A 48 -1.77 3.26 -14.79
N ILE A 49 -1.42 2.69 -13.63
CA ILE A 49 -0.59 3.33 -12.61
C ILE A 49 0.66 2.49 -12.49
N ASN A 50 1.73 2.90 -13.17
CA ASN A 50 2.92 2.06 -13.27
C ASN A 50 3.53 1.79 -11.89
N TYR A 51 3.94 0.54 -11.65
CA TYR A 51 4.57 0.13 -10.40
C TYR A 51 5.79 0.99 -10.02
N LEU A 52 6.57 1.43 -11.02
CA LEU A 52 7.75 2.30 -10.84
C LEU A 52 7.42 3.81 -10.79
N GLY A 53 6.14 4.18 -10.89
CA GLY A 53 5.68 5.55 -10.98
C GLY A 53 5.63 6.05 -12.43
N GLY A 54 5.09 7.24 -12.61
CA GLY A 54 4.89 7.78 -13.95
C GLY A 54 4.08 9.06 -13.98
N SER A 55 3.41 9.28 -15.10
CA SER A 55 2.56 10.44 -15.33
C SER A 55 1.25 10.05 -16.00
N ILE A 56 0.13 10.59 -15.55
CA ILE A 56 -1.17 10.44 -16.22
C ILE A 56 -1.82 11.82 -16.36
N PHE A 57 -2.31 12.14 -17.57
CA PHE A 57 -2.83 13.47 -17.89
C PHE A 57 -1.91 14.63 -17.43
N SER A 58 -0.59 14.48 -17.66
CA SER A 58 0.46 15.43 -17.23
C SER A 58 0.65 15.59 -15.71
N ASN A 59 0.01 14.77 -14.88
CA ASN A 59 0.24 14.75 -13.43
C ASN A 59 1.21 13.63 -13.08
N LEU A 60 2.31 13.97 -12.40
CA LEU A 60 3.28 13.01 -11.89
C LEU A 60 2.75 12.30 -10.65
N TYR A 61 3.03 11.01 -10.52
CA TYR A 61 2.66 10.20 -9.37
C TYR A 61 3.81 9.27 -8.95
N THR A 62 3.83 8.88 -7.69
CA THR A 62 4.84 7.98 -7.13
C THR A 62 4.64 6.53 -7.56
N GLY A 63 5.73 5.76 -7.65
CA GLY A 63 5.63 4.30 -7.75
C GLY A 63 5.09 3.65 -6.48
N ALA A 64 4.79 2.35 -6.53
CA ALA A 64 4.25 1.59 -5.40
C ALA A 64 5.21 1.62 -4.20
N GLU A 65 6.48 1.28 -4.41
CA GLU A 65 7.54 1.34 -3.38
C GLU A 65 7.75 2.75 -2.86
N GLN A 66 7.72 3.75 -3.75
CA GLN A 66 7.89 5.14 -3.35
C GLN A 66 6.72 5.63 -2.49
N SER A 67 5.48 5.23 -2.82
CA SER A 67 4.28 5.54 -2.03
C SER A 67 4.36 4.93 -0.63
N ALA A 68 4.69 3.64 -0.54
CA ALA A 68 4.83 2.93 0.73
C ALA A 68 5.97 3.53 1.58
N LYS A 69 7.14 3.75 0.98
CA LYS A 69 8.30 4.36 1.65
C LYS A 69 7.99 5.78 2.14
N ARG A 70 7.24 6.57 1.38
CA ARG A 70 6.83 7.91 1.78
C ARG A 70 5.95 7.86 3.03
N TRP A 71 4.94 7.00 3.05
CA TRP A 71 4.12 6.82 4.26
C TRP A 71 4.94 6.30 5.43
N ALA A 72 5.89 5.39 5.18
CA ALA A 72 6.81 4.92 6.20
C ALA A 72 7.66 6.07 6.80
N GLY A 73 7.95 7.12 6.02
CA GLY A 73 8.55 8.35 6.53
C GLY A 73 7.63 9.15 7.46
N ILE A 74 6.35 9.30 7.08
CA ILE A 74 5.31 9.96 7.89
C ILE A 74 5.15 9.27 9.24
N ASP A 75 5.07 7.94 9.23
CA ASP A 75 4.90 7.10 10.43
C ASP A 75 6.23 6.87 11.19
N LYS A 76 7.34 7.49 10.75
CA LYS A 76 8.68 7.39 11.37
C LYS A 76 9.17 5.95 11.50
N CYS A 77 8.87 5.12 10.51
CA CYS A 77 9.26 3.73 10.47
C CYS A 77 10.77 3.57 10.23
N LEU A 78 11.29 2.39 10.59
CA LEU A 78 12.64 2.00 10.22
C LEU A 78 12.78 1.96 8.69
N GLN A 79 13.77 2.67 8.15
CA GLN A 79 14.03 2.73 6.70
C GLN A 79 14.76 1.50 6.16
N ARG A 80 14.47 0.33 6.75
CA ARG A 80 15.02 -0.98 6.41
C ARG A 80 13.87 -1.99 6.49
N PRO A 81 12.99 -2.03 5.47
CA PRO A 81 11.87 -2.94 5.49
C PRO A 81 12.35 -4.39 5.44
N THR A 82 11.52 -5.28 5.94
CA THR A 82 11.72 -6.73 5.82
C THR A 82 10.82 -7.29 4.73
N ILE A 83 11.29 -8.34 4.05
CA ILE A 83 10.47 -9.09 3.11
C ILE A 83 9.85 -10.26 3.89
N SER A 84 8.53 -10.35 3.88
CA SER A 84 7.81 -11.47 4.48
C SER A 84 7.61 -12.61 3.46
N PRO A 85 7.32 -13.85 3.92
CA PRO A 85 7.04 -14.95 3.01
C PRO A 85 5.94 -14.59 2.00
N ALA A 86 6.16 -14.97 0.74
CA ALA A 86 5.17 -14.77 -0.31
C ALA A 86 3.92 -15.63 -0.05
N PHE A 87 2.77 -15.16 -0.52
CA PHE A 87 1.51 -15.88 -0.42
C PHE A 87 0.65 -15.73 -1.68
N ASP A 88 -0.32 -16.63 -1.83
CA ASP A 88 -1.34 -16.58 -2.87
C ASP A 88 -2.45 -15.60 -2.44
N LEU A 89 -2.64 -14.53 -3.21
CA LEU A 89 -3.66 -13.50 -3.04
C LEU A 89 -4.66 -13.48 -4.20
N ILE A 90 -4.19 -13.72 -5.42
CA ILE A 90 -4.96 -13.65 -6.67
C ILE A 90 -5.07 -15.07 -7.27
N PRO A 91 -6.21 -15.77 -7.10
CA PRO A 91 -6.34 -17.17 -7.49
C PRO A 91 -6.14 -17.45 -8.99
N SER A 92 -6.32 -16.42 -9.84
CA SER A 92 -6.11 -16.54 -11.28
C SER A 92 -4.62 -16.51 -11.69
N ILE A 93 -3.72 -16.17 -10.77
CA ILE A 93 -2.27 -16.19 -10.96
C ILE A 93 -1.73 -17.39 -10.19
N GLN A 94 -1.04 -18.31 -10.87
CA GLN A 94 -0.57 -19.53 -10.23
C GLN A 94 0.64 -19.26 -9.31
N GLY A 95 0.56 -19.73 -8.07
CA GLY A 95 1.70 -19.78 -7.14
C GLY A 95 1.54 -18.89 -5.93
N LEU A 96 2.66 -18.48 -5.33
CA LEU A 96 2.71 -17.48 -4.26
C LEU A 96 3.21 -16.17 -4.89
N GLU A 97 2.31 -15.48 -5.59
CA GLU A 97 2.63 -14.33 -6.44
C GLU A 97 2.75 -13.02 -5.65
N THR A 98 2.22 -12.96 -4.44
CA THR A 98 2.23 -11.73 -3.64
C THR A 98 3.38 -11.75 -2.64
N THR A 99 4.29 -10.78 -2.76
CA THR A 99 5.44 -10.61 -1.85
C THR A 99 5.26 -9.37 -0.98
N PRO A 100 5.13 -9.52 0.35
CA PRO A 100 4.99 -8.37 1.25
C PRO A 100 6.35 -7.76 1.63
N THR A 101 6.45 -6.44 1.49
CA THR A 101 7.52 -5.60 2.03
C THR A 101 6.98 -4.81 3.22
N VAL A 102 7.55 -5.01 4.41
CA VAL A 102 7.01 -4.52 5.69
C VAL A 102 7.94 -3.50 6.32
N TYR A 103 7.43 -2.31 6.61
CA TYR A 103 8.10 -1.27 7.39
C TYR A 103 7.54 -1.25 8.81
N SER A 104 8.39 -1.55 9.79
CA SER A 104 8.02 -1.46 11.20
C SER A 104 8.13 -0.03 11.72
N CYS A 105 7.05 0.46 12.31
CA CYS A 105 6.97 1.82 12.87
C CYS A 105 6.78 1.77 14.40
N PRO A 106 6.97 2.88 15.11
CA PRO A 106 6.86 2.89 16.57
C PRO A 106 5.51 2.41 17.09
N THR A 107 4.42 2.76 16.41
CA THR A 107 3.04 2.44 16.84
C THR A 107 2.20 1.74 15.76
N THR A 108 2.59 1.87 14.50
CA THR A 108 1.89 1.37 13.30
C THR A 108 2.77 0.49 12.42
N THR A 109 2.24 0.02 11.30
CA THR A 109 2.96 -0.71 10.26
C THR A 109 2.57 -0.19 8.87
N VAL A 110 3.54 -0.15 7.95
CA VAL A 110 3.30 0.08 6.53
C VAL A 110 3.72 -1.15 5.75
N GLU A 111 2.82 -1.69 4.94
CA GLU A 111 3.09 -2.83 4.07
C GLU A 111 2.85 -2.49 2.61
N LEU A 112 3.70 -3.03 1.75
CA LEU A 112 3.48 -3.11 0.31
C LEU A 112 3.36 -4.58 -0.09
N TRP A 113 2.21 -4.97 -0.61
CA TRP A 113 1.97 -6.26 -1.24
C TRP A 113 2.14 -6.12 -2.75
N SER A 114 3.29 -6.59 -3.26
CA SER A 114 3.60 -6.59 -4.68
C SER A 114 3.15 -7.91 -5.31
N ILE A 115 2.19 -7.82 -6.23
CA ILE A 115 1.60 -8.98 -6.93
C ILE A 115 2.40 -9.19 -8.21
N ASN A 116 3.29 -10.18 -8.23
CA ASN A 116 4.12 -10.50 -9.38
C ASN A 116 3.25 -10.97 -10.56
N GLY A 117 3.27 -10.24 -11.67
CA GLY A 117 2.40 -10.48 -12.82
C GLY A 117 0.96 -9.98 -12.62
N GLY A 118 0.67 -9.28 -11.53
CA GLY A 118 -0.61 -8.63 -11.29
C GLY A 118 -0.77 -7.36 -12.15
N THR A 119 -1.99 -7.12 -12.63
CA THR A 119 -2.38 -5.94 -13.41
C THR A 119 -2.97 -4.83 -12.51
N HIS A 120 -3.43 -3.72 -13.10
CA HIS A 120 -4.07 -2.61 -12.37
C HIS A 120 -5.30 -3.04 -11.56
N GLY A 121 -6.12 -3.91 -12.13
CA GLY A 121 -7.35 -4.41 -11.51
C GLY A 121 -7.34 -5.92 -11.52
N PRO A 122 -6.71 -6.58 -10.53
CA PRO A 122 -6.73 -8.03 -10.47
C PRO A 122 -8.15 -8.55 -10.21
N VAL A 123 -8.39 -9.83 -10.50
CA VAL A 123 -9.67 -10.47 -10.17
C VAL A 123 -9.77 -10.57 -8.64
N MET A 124 -10.59 -9.70 -8.06
CA MET A 124 -10.86 -9.67 -6.62
C MET A 124 -12.01 -10.62 -6.30
N ASP A 125 -11.69 -11.79 -5.77
CA ASP A 125 -12.66 -12.74 -5.25
C ASP A 125 -12.84 -12.57 -3.73
N SER A 126 -13.57 -13.50 -3.10
CA SER A 126 -13.70 -13.51 -1.65
C SER A 126 -12.37 -13.74 -0.92
N THR A 127 -11.42 -14.47 -1.52
CA THR A 127 -10.11 -14.76 -0.93
C THR A 127 -9.29 -13.49 -0.78
N PHE A 128 -9.26 -12.66 -1.83
CA PHE A 128 -8.65 -11.32 -1.79
C PHE A 128 -9.27 -10.48 -0.67
N GLY A 129 -10.60 -10.38 -0.66
CA GLY A 129 -11.33 -9.57 0.32
C GLY A 129 -11.06 -10.00 1.77
N LEU A 130 -11.07 -11.31 2.04
CA LEU A 130 -10.80 -11.86 3.37
C LEU A 130 -9.37 -11.55 3.85
N LYS A 131 -8.35 -11.71 2.99
CA LYS A 131 -6.96 -11.40 3.36
C LYS A 131 -6.75 -9.92 3.67
N VAL A 132 -7.36 -9.03 2.89
CA VAL A 132 -7.30 -7.58 3.14
C VAL A 132 -8.03 -7.24 4.44
N MET A 133 -9.19 -7.85 4.69
CA MET A 133 -9.94 -7.63 5.93
C MET A 133 -9.20 -8.17 7.17
N ASP A 134 -8.60 -9.35 7.09
CA ASP A 134 -7.78 -9.91 8.16
C ASP A 134 -6.63 -8.96 8.52
N TRP A 135 -5.97 -8.39 7.49
CA TRP A 135 -4.93 -7.39 7.71
C TRP A 135 -5.48 -6.13 8.39
N LEU A 136 -6.61 -5.57 7.91
CA LEU A 136 -7.21 -4.37 8.51
C LEU A 136 -7.62 -4.59 9.97
N LEU A 137 -8.20 -5.75 10.29
CA LEU A 137 -8.65 -6.10 11.65
C LEU A 137 -7.48 -6.37 12.60
N ALA A 138 -6.34 -6.82 12.09
CA ALA A 138 -5.11 -6.97 12.87
C ALA A 138 -4.43 -5.63 13.21
N HIS A 139 -4.87 -4.52 12.58
CA HIS A 139 -4.29 -3.19 12.74
C HIS A 139 -5.31 -2.17 13.29
N PRO A 140 -5.92 -2.41 14.47
CA PRO A 140 -6.85 -1.47 15.07
C PRO A 140 -6.14 -0.21 15.53
N LYS A 141 -6.93 0.85 15.77
CA LYS A 141 -6.41 2.05 16.42
C LYS A 141 -6.08 1.72 17.88
N LYS A 142 -4.91 2.18 18.35
CA LYS A 142 -4.48 2.05 19.74
C LYS A 142 -4.88 3.27 20.54
#